data_AF-A0A2J0LUU0-F1
#
_entry.id   AF-A0A2J0LUU0-F1
#
_cell.length_a   1.000
_cell.length_b   1.000
_cell.length_c   1.000
_cell.angle_alpha   90.00
_cell.angle_beta   90.00
_cell.angle_gamma   90.00
#
_symmetry.space_group_name_H-M   'P 1'
#
loop_
_entity.id
_entity.type
_entity.pdbx_description
1 polymer ?
#
loop_
_entity_poly.entity_id
_entity_poly.type
_entity_poly.pdbx_seq_one_letter_code
_entity_poly.pdbx_strand_id
1 'polypeptide(L)'
;MTDYLIKEIGQEVFCLLMEPGVFSLEDFKKAFADVAHKHDIWHHKEKEQYNYFFRQAMKEVKRLIKNKGNAKKIRAPVLNPSRLQYNRNLDF
;
A
#
# COMPACT_ATOMS: atom_id res chain seq x y z
N MET A 1 -7.59 14.49 14.94
CA MET A 1 -6.69 15.00 13.88
C MET A 1 -5.55 14.03 13.57
N THR A 2 -4.88 13.44 14.57
CA THR A 2 -3.73 12.53 14.40
C THR A 2 -4.02 11.26 13.58
N ASP A 3 -5.26 10.76 13.61
CA ASP A 3 -5.67 9.52 12.93
C ASP A 3 -5.67 9.64 11.39
N TYR A 4 -5.96 10.83 10.85
CA TYR A 4 -5.91 11.10 9.42
C TYR A 4 -4.48 11.15 8.90
N LEU A 5 -3.59 11.81 9.65
CA LEU A 5 -2.17 11.91 9.32
C LEU A 5 -1.50 10.53 9.29
N ILE A 6 -1.85 9.65 10.24
CA ILE A 6 -1.35 8.26 10.26
C ILE A 6 -1.77 7.48 9.00
N LYS A 7 -3.02 7.66 8.55
CA LYS A 7 -3.54 6.99 7.36
C LYS A 7 -2.87 7.51 6.09
N GLU A 8 -2.66 8.82 6.01
CA GLU A 8 -1.99 9.46 4.88
C GLU A 8 -0.53 9.00 4.78
N ILE A 9 0.23 9.10 5.88
CA ILE A 9 1.62 8.60 5.96
C ILE A 9 1.67 7.10 5.62
N GLY A 10 0.76 6.30 6.17
CA GLY A 10 0.70 4.87 5.91
C GLY A 10 0.41 4.52 4.44
N GLN A 11 -0.44 5.29 3.76
CA GLN A 11 -0.73 5.11 2.35
C GLN A 11 0.45 5.55 1.46
N GLU A 12 1.09 6.68 1.74
CA GLU A 12 2.26 7.12 0.98
C GLU A 12 3.42 6.15 1.13
N VAL A 13 3.71 5.68 2.35
CA VAL A 13 4.73 4.66 2.58
C VAL A 13 4.39 3.38 1.83
N PHE A 14 3.13 2.95 1.84
CA PHE A 14 2.67 1.80 1.05
C PHE A 14 2.83 2.02 -0.46
N CYS A 15 2.58 3.23 -0.96
CA CYS A 15 2.77 3.61 -2.36
C CYS A 15 4.24 3.62 -2.77
N LEU A 16 5.14 4.08 -1.89
CA LEU A 16 6.58 4.08 -2.14
C LEU A 16 7.17 2.66 -2.12
N LEU A 17 6.54 1.73 -1.41
CA LEU A 17 6.90 0.31 -1.38
C LEU A 17 6.32 -0.47 -2.58
N MET A 18 5.84 0.18 -3.65
CA MET A 18 5.14 -0.44 -4.80
C MET A 18 6.00 -1.25 -5.77
N GLU A 19 6.69 -2.26 -5.25
CA GLU A 19 6.76 -3.52 -5.97
C GLU A 19 6.12 -4.62 -5.13
N PRO A 20 5.24 -5.48 -5.70
CA PRO A 20 4.71 -6.65 -5.01
C PRO A 20 5.81 -7.69 -4.85
N GLY A 21 6.77 -7.39 -4.00
CA GLY A 21 7.89 -8.23 -3.57
C GLY A 21 8.10 -8.06 -2.08
N VAL A 22 8.76 -9.02 -1.46
CA VAL A 22 9.10 -8.98 -0.03
C VAL A 22 9.95 -7.74 0.23
N PHE A 23 9.36 -6.67 0.78
CA PHE A 23 10.12 -5.49 1.20
C PHE A 23 10.75 -5.77 2.57
N SER A 24 12.00 -5.36 2.75
CA SER A 24 12.71 -5.54 4.00
C SER A 24 12.31 -4.44 4.99
N LEU A 25 12.63 -4.67 6.28
CA LEU A 25 12.45 -3.65 7.32
C LEU A 25 13.21 -2.36 6.99
N GLU A 26 14.33 -2.45 6.29
CA GLU A 26 15.15 -1.31 5.87
C GLU A 26 14.46 -0.46 4.80
N ASP A 27 13.82 -1.08 3.80
CA ASP A 27 13.04 -0.38 2.78
C ASP A 27 11.89 0.41 3.42
N PHE A 28 11.20 -0.22 4.39
CA PHE A 28 10.15 0.45 5.16
C PHE A 28 10.70 1.66 5.94
N LYS A 29 11.85 1.52 6.62
CA LYS A 29 12.46 2.64 7.37
C LYS A 29 12.81 3.80 6.46
N LYS A 30 13.36 3.52 5.27
CA LYS A 30 13.75 4.55 4.30
C LYS A 30 12.53 5.28 3.75
N ALA A 31 11.50 4.55 3.34
CA ALA A 31 10.24 5.13 2.86
C ALA A 31 9.52 5.92 3.96
N PHE A 32 9.47 5.39 5.19
CA PHE A 32 8.87 6.10 6.32
C PHE A 32 9.63 7.38 6.66
N ALA A 33 10.97 7.37 6.67
CA ALA A 33 11.76 8.55 6.95
C ALA A 33 11.50 9.67 5.92
N ASP A 34 11.41 9.32 4.62
CA ASP A 34 11.11 10.28 3.55
C ASP A 34 9.74 10.96 3.77
N VAL A 35 8.71 10.17 4.07
CA VAL A 35 7.36 10.67 4.33
C VAL A 35 7.28 11.44 5.66
N ALA A 36 7.90 10.93 6.72
CA ALA A 36 7.92 11.60 8.02
C ALA A 36 8.56 12.98 7.94
N HIS A 37 9.68 13.14 7.21
CA HIS A 37 10.32 14.43 7.01
C HIS A 37 9.44 15.41 6.22
N LYS A 38 8.63 14.95 5.25
CA LYS A 38 7.66 15.81 4.54
C LYS A 38 6.62 16.42 5.47
N HIS A 39 6.29 15.73 6.56
CA HIS A 39 5.34 16.21 7.58
C HIS A 39 6.03 16.91 8.77
N ASP A 40 7.32 17.28 8.64
CA ASP A 40 8.14 17.85 9.71
C ASP A 40 8.27 16.94 10.97
N ILE A 41 8.11 15.62 10.80
CA ILE A 41 8.30 14.64 11.87
C ILE A 41 9.75 14.16 11.84
N TRP A 42 10.59 14.76 12.68
CA TRP A 42 12.02 14.47 12.75
C TRP A 42 12.37 13.60 13.95
N HIS A 43 13.13 12.53 13.74
CA HIS A 43 13.57 11.62 14.81
C HIS A 43 14.37 12.34 15.93
N HIS A 44 15.13 13.39 15.58
CA HIS A 44 15.94 14.15 16.53
C HIS A 44 15.19 15.27 17.26
N LYS A 45 14.02 15.70 16.76
CA LYS A 45 13.18 16.70 17.44
C LYS A 45 12.33 16.04 18.52
N GLU A 46 11.61 14.98 18.15
CA GLU A 46 10.68 14.28 19.06
C GLU A 46 10.71 12.77 18.82
N LYS A 47 11.61 12.07 19.51
CA LYS A 47 11.84 10.63 19.34
C LYS A 47 10.60 9.78 19.66
N GLU A 48 9.85 10.14 20.69
CA GLU A 48 8.64 9.40 21.10
C GLU A 48 7.53 9.52 20.06
N GLN A 49 7.32 10.73 19.55
CA GLN A 49 6.34 11.01 18.51
C GLN A 49 6.71 10.29 17.20
N TYR A 50 7.97 10.36 16.78
CA TYR A 50 8.48 9.63 15.62
C TYR A 50 8.26 8.11 15.75
N ASN A 51 8.60 7.53 16.91
CA ASN A 51 8.38 6.11 17.17
C ASN A 51 6.89 5.73 17.19
N TYR A 52 6.02 6.62 17.67
CA TYR A 52 4.58 6.42 17.63
C TYR A 52 4.09 6.37 16.18
N PHE A 53 4.43 7.35 15.35
CA PHE A 53 4.05 7.37 13.93
C PHE A 53 4.63 6.17 13.17
N PHE A 54 5.87 5.79 13.44
CA PHE A 54 6.50 4.62 12.83
C PHE A 54 5.69 3.34 13.09
N ARG A 55 5.31 3.10 14.35
CA ARG A 55 4.52 1.93 14.75
C ARG A 55 3.12 1.93 14.13
N GLN A 56 2.48 3.10 14.04
CA GLN A 56 1.13 3.21 13.48
C GLN A 56 1.13 3.07 11.96
N ALA A 57 2.06 3.72 11.26
CA ALA A 57 2.23 3.56 9.82
C ALA A 57 2.54 2.11 9.45
N MET A 58 3.38 1.41 10.24
CA MET A 58 3.66 -0.01 10.01
C MET A 58 2.42 -0.89 10.16
N LYS A 59 1.54 -0.60 11.13
CA LYS A 59 0.27 -1.31 11.30
C LYS A 59 -0.66 -1.08 10.10
N GLU A 60 -0.78 0.16 9.63
CA GLU A 60 -1.59 0.49 8.45
C GLU A 60 -1.04 -0.16 7.18
N VAL A 61 0.27 -0.10 6.94
CA VAL A 61 0.92 -0.77 5.81
C VAL A 61 0.68 -2.28 5.85
N LYS A 62 0.86 -2.94 7.00
CA LYS A 62 0.52 -4.37 7.17
C LYS A 62 -0.96 -4.65 6.91
N ARG A 63 -1.86 -3.76 7.35
CA ARG A 63 -3.30 -3.86 7.09
C ARG A 63 -3.59 -3.74 5.59
N LEU A 64 -2.98 -2.80 4.88
CA LEU A 64 -3.13 -2.58 3.45
C LEU A 64 -2.57 -3.76 2.64
N ILE A 65 -1.41 -4.30 3.00
CA ILE A 65 -0.85 -5.51 2.37
C ILE A 65 -1.75 -6.70 2.61
N LYS A 66 -2.21 -6.92 3.85
CA LYS A 66 -3.16 -8.00 4.16
C LYS A 66 -4.45 -7.82 3.37
N ASN A 67 -4.98 -6.60 3.25
CA ASN A 67 -6.19 -6.32 2.50
C ASN A 67 -5.99 -6.50 0.98
N LYS A 68 -4.84 -6.09 0.41
CA LYS A 68 -4.51 -6.30 -1.02
C LYS A 68 -4.22 -7.77 -1.33
N GLY A 69 -3.58 -8.49 -0.41
CA GLY A 69 -3.39 -9.94 -0.48
C GLY A 69 -4.69 -10.73 -0.34
N ASN A 70 -5.65 -10.23 0.45
CA ASN A 70 -6.99 -10.81 0.57
C ASN A 70 -7.93 -10.35 -0.57
N ALA A 71 -7.66 -9.19 -1.19
CA ALA A 71 -8.37 -8.70 -2.38
C ALA A 71 -8.10 -9.58 -3.61
N LYS A 72 -7.01 -10.37 -3.64
CA LYS A 72 -6.85 -11.47 -4.61
C LYS A 72 -7.92 -12.58 -4.48
N LYS A 73 -8.75 -12.57 -3.42
CA LYS A 73 -9.93 -13.46 -3.27
C LYS A 73 -11.27 -12.76 -3.49
N ILE A 74 -11.31 -11.44 -3.71
CA ILE A 74 -12.56 -10.74 -4.00
C ILE A 74 -12.61 -10.48 -5.51
N ARG A 75 -13.13 -11.50 -6.20
CA ARG A 75 -13.77 -11.45 -7.52
C ARG A 75 -12.95 -10.73 -8.58
N ALA A 76 -12.15 -11.53 -9.32
CA ALA A 76 -12.07 -11.30 -10.75
C ALA A 76 -13.52 -11.12 -11.26
N PRO A 77 -13.84 -10.10 -12.08
CA PRO A 77 -15.08 -10.14 -12.82
C PRO A 77 -15.08 -11.49 -13.55
N VAL A 78 -16.09 -12.31 -13.27
CA VAL A 78 -16.37 -13.48 -14.08
C VAL A 78 -16.59 -12.92 -15.48
N LEU A 79 -15.54 -12.93 -16.29
CA LEU A 79 -15.61 -12.72 -17.72
C LEU A 79 -16.56 -13.80 -18.19
N ASN A 80 -17.81 -13.40 -18.45
CA ASN A 80 -18.80 -14.25 -19.09
C ASN A 80 -18.13 -14.89 -20.31
N PRO A 81 -17.95 -16.22 -20.36
CA PRO A 81 -17.39 -16.89 -21.53
C PRO A 81 -18.29 -16.74 -22.78
N SER A 82 -19.48 -16.16 -22.64
CA SER A 82 -20.45 -15.97 -23.72
C SER A 82 -20.12 -14.89 -24.75
N ARG A 83 -19.05 -14.10 -24.60
CA ARG A 83 -18.62 -13.11 -25.63
C ARG A 83 -17.54 -13.60 -26.59
N LEU A 84 -17.10 -14.87 -26.48
CA LEU A 84 -16.05 -15.46 -27.31
C LEU A 84 -16.57 -16.37 -28.44
N GLN A 85 -17.84 -16.26 -28.84
CA GLN A 85 -18.42 -17.10 -29.92
C GLN A 85 -18.69 -16.40 -31.26
N TYR A 86 -18.33 -15.12 -31.44
CA TYR A 86 -18.67 -14.39 -32.68
C TYR A 86 -17.48 -14.00 -33.57
N ASN A 87 -16.37 -14.74 -33.56
CA ASN A 87 -15.29 -14.56 -34.54
C ASN A 87 -14.82 -15.90 -35.16
N ARG A 88 -15.75 -16.83 -35.39
CA ARG A 88 -15.60 -17.90 -36.38
C ARG A 88 -16.63 -17.60 -37.46
N ASN A 89 -16.18 -17.44 -38.71
CA ASN A 89 -16.92 -17.15 -39.94
C ASN A 89 -16.81 -15.68 -40.40
N LEU A 90 -15.62 -15.31 -40.87
CA LEU A 90 -15.49 -14.42 -42.02
C LEU A 90 -14.44 -15.06 -42.94
N ASP A 91 -14.93 -16.06 -43.67
CA ASP A 91 -14.39 -16.55 -44.92
C ASP A 91 -15.04 -15.69 -46.01
N PHE A 92 -14.26 -14.87 -46.73
CA PHE A 92 -14.54 -14.31 -48.05
C PHE A 92 -13.25 -13.72 -48.64
#